data_AF-A0A503HNF9-F1
#
_entry.id   AF-A0A503HNF9-F1
#
_cell.length_a   1.000
_cell.length_b   1.000
_cell.length_c   1.000
_cell.angle_alpha   90.00
_cell.angle_beta   90.00
_cell.angle_gamma   90.00
#
_symmetry.space_group_name_H-M   'P 1'
#
loop_
_entity.id
_entity.type
_entity.pdbx_description
1 polymer ?
#
loop_
_entity_poly.entity_id
_entity_poly.type
_entity_poly.pdbx_seq_one_letter_code
_entity_poly.pdbx_strand_id
1 'polypeptide(L)'
;MHSQHIEGIVRSFGYLLNPQSRARDGASACTIADHPFERSEVLEKWQNGPQDTYADKPRSVAFLAAYAMIFGDGIDPDGVSTDDGRWFRPDHSVIRAFIRSGDLTLDVDATPMLTLADAAYGRIAAALSTLRREI
;
A
#
# COMPACT_ATOMS: atom_id res chain seq x y z
N MET A 1 -4.05 -28.49 3.88
CA MET A 1 -4.35 -27.93 2.54
C MET A 1 -4.27 -26.41 2.64
N HIS A 2 -3.30 -25.78 1.97
CA HIS A 2 -3.10 -24.32 2.01
C HIS A 2 -4.16 -23.65 1.13
N SER A 3 -5.01 -22.83 1.75
CA SER A 3 -6.20 -22.22 1.15
C SER A 3 -5.83 -21.28 0.00
N GLN A 4 -6.52 -21.42 -1.14
CA GLN A 4 -6.36 -20.64 -2.36
C GLN A 4 -6.40 -19.11 -2.13
N HIS A 5 -6.91 -18.64 -0.99
CA HIS A 5 -7.02 -17.23 -0.64
C HIS A 5 -5.76 -16.67 0.05
N ILE A 6 -5.04 -17.47 0.85
CA ILE A 6 -3.71 -17.10 1.36
C ILE A 6 -2.72 -17.12 0.19
N GLU A 7 -2.78 -18.14 -0.65
CA GLU A 7 -2.06 -18.12 -1.92
C GLU A 7 -2.46 -16.91 -2.76
N GLY A 8 -3.73 -16.49 -2.78
CA GLY A 8 -4.19 -15.29 -3.48
C GLY A 8 -3.58 -13.99 -2.95
N ILE A 9 -3.51 -13.79 -1.63
CA ILE A 9 -2.88 -12.62 -1.00
C ILE A 9 -1.37 -12.65 -1.20
N VAL A 10 -0.71 -13.78 -0.95
CA VAL A 10 0.74 -13.95 -1.12
C VAL A 10 1.15 -13.85 -2.59
N ARG A 11 0.37 -14.42 -3.52
CA ARG A 11 0.58 -14.30 -4.96
C ARG A 11 0.31 -12.87 -5.42
N SER A 12 -0.71 -12.19 -4.90
CA SER A 12 -0.94 -10.76 -5.17
C SER A 12 0.23 -9.93 -4.69
N PHE A 13 0.72 -10.16 -3.47
CA PHE A 13 1.89 -9.49 -2.90
C PHE A 13 3.16 -9.77 -3.73
N GLY A 14 3.42 -11.02 -4.09
CA GLY A 14 4.51 -11.41 -4.98
C GLY A 14 4.40 -10.80 -6.38
N TYR A 15 3.19 -10.66 -6.94
CA TYR A 15 2.95 -9.96 -8.20
C TYR A 15 3.19 -8.45 -8.10
N LEU A 16 2.96 -7.85 -6.93
CA LEU A 16 3.18 -6.42 -6.67
C LEU A 16 4.65 -6.07 -6.52
N LEU A 17 5.43 -6.99 -5.97
CA LEU A 17 6.88 -6.84 -5.83
C LEU A 17 7.66 -7.32 -7.07
N ASN A 18 7.00 -7.95 -8.05
CA ASN A 18 7.65 -8.43 -9.27
C ASN A 18 7.75 -7.30 -10.34
N PRO A 19 8.96 -6.82 -10.66
CA PRO A 19 9.16 -5.71 -11.60
C PRO A 19 8.77 -6.02 -13.05
N GLN A 20 8.57 -7.30 -13.40
CA GLN A 20 8.22 -7.78 -14.75
C GLN A 20 6.73 -8.13 -14.94
N SER A 21 5.89 -7.93 -13.92
CA SER A 21 4.47 -8.29 -13.98
C SER A 21 3.64 -7.31 -14.82
N ARG A 22 2.89 -7.80 -15.82
CA ARG A 22 1.88 -7.01 -16.58
C ARG A 22 0.73 -6.46 -15.73
N ALA A 23 0.60 -6.89 -14.47
CA ALA A 23 -0.32 -6.28 -13.50
C ALA A 23 0.12 -4.87 -13.04
N ARG A 24 1.39 -4.50 -13.33
CA ARG A 24 1.95 -3.16 -13.14
C ARG A 24 1.35 -2.13 -14.10
N ASP A 25 1.01 -2.54 -15.33
CA ASP A 25 0.67 -1.59 -16.40
C ASP A 25 -0.82 -1.14 -16.42
N GLY A 26 -1.70 -1.84 -15.70
CA GLY A 26 -3.13 -1.48 -15.60
C GLY A 26 -3.60 -1.00 -14.22
N ALA A 27 -2.74 -1.13 -13.21
CA ALA A 27 -2.99 -0.75 -11.82
C ALA A 27 -1.64 -0.80 -11.08
N SER A 28 -0.74 0.13 -11.39
CA SER A 28 0.56 0.24 -10.72
C SER A 28 0.29 0.70 -9.30
N ALA A 29 0.13 -0.24 -8.38
CA ALA A 29 -0.17 0.09 -6.99
C ALA A 29 1.09 0.45 -6.18
N CYS A 30 2.22 0.49 -6.86
CA CYS A 30 3.43 1.15 -6.42
C CYS A 30 3.96 2.03 -7.54
N THR A 31 4.74 3.03 -7.18
CA THR A 31 5.57 3.79 -8.10
C THR A 31 7.03 3.48 -7.79
N ILE A 32 7.83 3.23 -8.82
CA ILE A 32 9.28 3.09 -8.72
C ILE A 32 9.92 4.20 -9.56
N ALA A 33 10.88 4.92 -9.01
CA ALA A 33 11.61 6.00 -9.66
C ALA A 33 13.13 5.83 -9.47
N ASP A 34 13.93 6.42 -10.36
CA ASP A 34 15.39 6.38 -10.27
C ASP A 34 15.96 7.36 -9.23
N HIS A 35 15.12 8.23 -8.68
CA HIS A 35 15.45 9.24 -7.67
C HIS A 35 14.32 9.33 -6.63
N PRO A 36 14.57 9.92 -5.43
CA PRO A 36 13.52 10.15 -4.44
C PRO A 36 12.36 10.93 -5.05
N PHE A 37 11.15 10.69 -4.54
CA PHE A 37 9.97 11.43 -4.98
C PHE A 37 10.01 12.86 -4.45
N GLU A 38 9.58 13.83 -5.27
CA GLU A 38 9.54 15.22 -4.86
C GLU A 38 8.39 15.42 -3.85
N ARG A 39 8.75 15.83 -2.63
CA ARG A 39 7.84 15.89 -1.47
C ARG A 39 6.59 16.72 -1.75
N SER A 40 6.73 17.88 -2.36
CA SER A 40 5.59 18.79 -2.60
C SER A 40 4.58 18.22 -3.60
N GLU A 41 5.05 17.60 -4.69
CA GLU A 41 4.23 16.91 -5.67
C GLU A 41 3.52 15.70 -5.08
N VAL A 42 4.19 14.98 -4.19
CA VAL A 42 3.59 13.83 -3.49
C VAL A 42 2.47 14.28 -2.57
N LEU A 43 2.71 15.30 -1.75
CA LEU A 43 1.71 15.82 -0.83
C LEU A 43 0.49 16.37 -1.57
N GLU A 44 0.71 17.11 -2.66
CA GLU A 44 -0.36 17.61 -3.53
C GLU A 44 -1.19 16.44 -4.09
N LYS A 45 -0.53 15.37 -4.54
CA LYS A 45 -1.24 14.16 -5.03
C LYS A 45 -1.99 13.43 -3.93
N TRP A 46 -1.49 13.38 -2.70
CA TRP A 46 -2.18 12.71 -1.58
C TRP A 46 -3.40 13.52 -1.11
N GLN A 47 -3.29 14.84 -1.05
CA GLN A 47 -4.38 15.71 -0.61
C GLN A 47 -5.42 15.88 -1.73
N ASN A 48 -4.97 16.24 -2.93
CA ASN A 48 -5.81 16.79 -4.00
C ASN A 48 -5.90 15.92 -5.27
N GLY A 49 -5.19 14.79 -5.33
CA GLY A 49 -5.19 13.90 -6.50
C GLY A 49 -6.59 13.37 -6.89
N PRO A 50 -6.75 12.82 -8.09
CA PRO A 50 -8.01 12.21 -8.53
C PRO A 50 -8.40 11.00 -7.65
N GLN A 51 -9.69 10.67 -7.65
CA GLN A 51 -10.20 9.47 -6.97
C GLN A 51 -9.92 8.23 -7.81
N ASP A 52 -9.44 7.18 -7.17
CA ASP A 52 -9.35 5.86 -7.79
C ASP A 52 -10.41 4.93 -7.20
N THR A 53 -11.13 4.24 -8.10
CA THR A 53 -12.35 3.48 -7.79
C THR A 53 -12.08 2.01 -7.45
N TYR A 54 -10.80 1.60 -7.44
CA TYR A 54 -10.42 0.19 -7.24
C TYR A 54 -10.07 -0.20 -5.80
N ALA A 55 -10.25 0.71 -4.84
CA ALA A 55 -9.78 0.56 -3.46
C ALA A 55 -10.65 -0.31 -2.53
N ASP A 56 -11.81 -0.78 -2.97
CA ASP A 56 -12.69 -1.60 -2.12
C ASP A 56 -12.53 -3.12 -2.31
N LYS A 57 -11.43 -3.57 -2.94
CA LYS A 57 -11.23 -4.99 -3.27
C LYS A 57 -10.33 -5.72 -2.26
N PRO A 58 -10.35 -7.07 -2.21
CA PRO A 58 -9.39 -7.87 -1.43
C PRO A 58 -7.92 -7.48 -1.64
N ARG A 59 -7.60 -6.94 -2.83
CA ARG A 59 -6.29 -6.38 -3.17
C ARG A 59 -5.86 -5.25 -2.23
N SER A 60 -6.81 -4.47 -1.72
CA SER A 60 -6.56 -3.34 -0.81
C SER A 60 -6.12 -3.79 0.58
N VAL A 61 -6.68 -4.89 1.09
CA VAL A 61 -6.19 -5.45 2.36
C VAL A 61 -4.79 -6.04 2.21
N ALA A 62 -4.48 -6.63 1.05
CA ALA A 62 -3.12 -7.06 0.74
C ALA A 62 -2.15 -5.87 0.68
N PHE A 63 -2.58 -4.69 0.21
CA PHE A 63 -1.77 -3.46 0.26
C PHE A 63 -1.60 -2.90 1.67
N LEU A 64 -2.63 -2.91 2.50
CA LEU A 64 -2.49 -2.48 3.89
C LEU A 64 -1.52 -3.40 4.65
N ALA A 65 -1.62 -4.71 4.42
CA ALA A 65 -0.65 -5.67 4.98
C ALA A 65 0.77 -5.44 4.42
N ALA A 66 0.90 -5.21 3.11
CA ALA A 66 2.16 -4.84 2.46
C ALA A 66 2.78 -3.60 3.11
N TYR A 67 1.95 -2.58 3.31
CA TYR A 67 2.35 -1.32 3.91
C TYR A 67 2.87 -1.55 5.33
N ALA A 68 2.11 -2.26 6.16
CA ALA A 68 2.51 -2.61 7.52
C ALA A 68 3.84 -3.38 7.56
N MET A 69 4.07 -4.31 6.63
CA MET A 69 5.29 -5.11 6.58
C MET A 69 6.52 -4.33 6.11
N ILE A 70 6.36 -3.42 5.14
CA ILE A 70 7.48 -2.70 4.51
C ILE A 70 7.82 -1.43 5.28
N PHE A 71 6.81 -0.69 5.73
CA PHE A 71 6.96 0.66 6.28
C PHE A 71 6.75 0.71 7.80
N GLY A 72 6.26 -0.37 8.41
CA GLY A 72 5.95 -0.39 9.84
C GLY A 72 4.97 0.72 10.20
N ASP A 73 5.46 1.67 11.01
CA ASP A 73 4.67 2.76 11.57
C ASP A 73 4.35 3.88 10.55
N GLY A 74 5.05 3.95 9.41
CA GLY A 74 4.69 4.91 8.36
C GLY A 74 5.67 5.11 7.21
N ILE A 75 5.24 5.83 6.17
CA ILE A 75 6.04 6.15 4.98
C ILE A 75 6.34 7.66 4.92
N ASP A 76 7.57 8.01 4.53
CA ASP A 76 7.90 9.37 4.12
C ASP A 76 7.46 9.60 2.65
N PRO A 77 6.91 10.77 2.30
CA PRO A 77 6.58 11.14 0.93
C PRO A 77 7.64 10.84 -0.13
N ASP A 78 8.93 10.91 0.23
CA ASP A 78 10.05 10.67 -0.69
C ASP A 78 10.27 9.19 -1.04
N GLY A 79 9.60 8.27 -0.34
CA GLY A 79 9.63 6.83 -0.55
C GLY A 79 10.76 6.13 0.22
N VAL A 80 11.01 4.87 -0.12
CA VAL A 80 12.12 4.09 0.45
C VAL A 80 13.07 3.64 -0.65
N SER A 81 14.36 3.69 -0.36
CA SER A 81 15.38 3.18 -1.28
C SER A 81 15.34 1.66 -1.35
N THR A 82 15.46 1.12 -2.56
CA THR A 82 15.58 -0.31 -2.85
C THR A 82 17.03 -0.73 -3.05
N ASP A 83 17.32 -2.03 -2.90
CA ASP A 83 18.70 -2.58 -3.00
C ASP A 83 19.41 -2.29 -4.33
N ASP A 84 18.64 -2.01 -5.39
CA ASP A 84 19.15 -1.64 -6.72
C ASP A 84 19.29 -0.13 -6.93
N GLY A 85 19.19 0.67 -5.86
CA GLY A 85 19.41 2.11 -5.85
C GLY A 85 18.21 2.95 -6.32
N ARG A 86 17.07 2.32 -6.61
CA ARG A 86 15.84 3.02 -6.98
C ARG A 86 15.02 3.39 -5.74
N TRP A 87 13.92 4.10 -5.97
CA TRP A 87 13.02 4.60 -4.92
C TRP A 87 11.62 4.04 -5.13
N PHE A 88 11.10 3.40 -4.10
CA PHE A 88 9.81 2.72 -4.06
C PHE A 88 8.83 3.48 -3.17
N ARG A 89 7.58 3.56 -3.60
CA ARG A 89 6.45 3.91 -2.74
C ARG A 89 5.15 3.25 -3.22
N PRO A 90 4.13 3.09 -2.37
CA PRO A 90 2.78 2.82 -2.82
C PRO A 90 2.29 3.96 -3.72
N ASP A 91 1.48 3.62 -4.72
CA ASP A 91 0.95 4.62 -5.63
C ASP A 91 0.04 5.61 -4.90
N HIS A 92 0.10 6.88 -5.29
CA HIS A 92 -0.72 7.95 -4.71
C HIS A 92 -2.22 7.63 -4.71
N SER A 93 -2.72 6.94 -5.74
CA SER A 93 -4.13 6.58 -5.89
C SER A 93 -4.57 5.60 -4.79
N VAL A 94 -3.69 4.67 -4.42
CA VAL A 94 -3.88 3.69 -3.35
C VAL A 94 -3.84 4.38 -1.98
N ILE A 95 -2.83 5.22 -1.75
CA ILE A 95 -2.69 5.98 -0.50
C ILE A 95 -3.94 6.83 -0.23
N ARG A 96 -4.42 7.57 -1.23
CA ARG A 96 -5.62 8.39 -1.09
C ARG A 96 -6.84 7.60 -0.70
N ALA A 97 -6.99 6.41 -1.26
CA ALA A 97 -8.15 5.61 -0.96
C ALA A 97 -8.14 5.09 0.47
N PHE A 98 -6.96 4.76 1.01
CA PHE A 98 -6.82 4.37 2.42
C PHE A 98 -6.95 5.54 3.39
N ILE A 99 -6.53 6.74 3.01
CA ILE A 99 -6.82 7.96 3.79
C ILE A 99 -8.34 8.15 3.89
N ARG A 100 -9.07 7.99 2.78
CA ARG A 100 -10.53 8.15 2.76
C ARG A 100 -11.28 7.06 3.52
N SER A 101 -10.80 5.81 3.48
CA SER A 101 -11.40 4.73 4.28
C SER A 101 -11.06 4.83 5.77
N GLY A 102 -10.17 5.75 6.16
CA GLY A 102 -9.69 5.89 7.53
C GLY A 102 -8.71 4.80 7.95
N ASP A 103 -8.15 4.06 6.99
CA ASP A 103 -7.12 3.03 7.25
C ASP A 103 -5.71 3.66 7.33
N LEU A 104 -5.51 4.83 6.73
CA LEU A 104 -4.29 5.64 6.88
C LEU A 104 -4.62 7.02 7.42
N THR A 105 -3.72 7.57 8.22
CA THR A 105 -3.76 8.95 8.71
C THR A 105 -2.63 9.74 8.06
N LEU A 106 -2.94 10.94 7.55
CA LEU A 106 -1.97 11.88 7.00
C LEU A 106 -1.83 13.07 7.97
N ASP A 107 -0.63 13.25 8.50
CA ASP A 107 -0.21 14.42 9.29
C ASP A 107 1.04 15.02 8.62
N VAL A 108 0.86 16.17 7.96
CA VAL A 108 1.94 16.82 7.20
C VAL A 108 3.01 17.47 8.08
N ASP A 109 2.77 17.58 9.39
CA ASP A 109 3.70 18.15 10.35
C ASP A 109 4.44 17.06 11.16
N ALA A 110 4.08 15.78 10.99
CA ALA A 110 4.69 14.65 11.68
C ALA A 110 5.77 13.94 10.87
N THR A 111 6.57 13.09 11.53
CA THR A 111 7.48 12.14 10.88
C THR A 111 7.38 10.80 11.59
N PRO A 112 6.93 9.72 10.91
CA PRO A 112 6.46 9.68 9.52
C PRO A 112 5.15 10.46 9.30
N MET A 113 4.96 11.00 8.09
CA MET A 113 3.77 11.83 7.74
C MET A 113 2.51 10.99 7.50
N LEU A 114 2.67 9.73 7.13
CA LEU A 114 1.57 8.84 6.83
C LEU A 114 1.67 7.59 7.70
N THR A 115 0.67 7.32 8.51
CA THR A 115 0.67 6.22 9.49
C THR A 115 -0.54 5.30 9.30
N LEU A 116 -0.43 4.06 9.75
CA LEU A 116 -1.58 3.17 9.86
C LEU A 116 -2.52 3.67 10.97
N ALA A 117 -3.81 3.72 10.68
CA ALA A 117 -4.82 3.95 11.70
C ALA A 117 -5.08 2.65 12.49
N ASP A 118 -5.48 2.78 13.75
CA ASP A 118 -5.79 1.62 14.61
C ASP A 118 -6.83 0.67 13.98
N ALA A 119 -7.81 1.23 13.26
CA ALA A 119 -8.84 0.47 12.55
C ALA A 119 -8.27 -0.44 11.44
N ALA A 120 -7.15 -0.05 10.82
CA ALA A 120 -6.52 -0.81 9.75
C ALA A 120 -5.96 -2.15 10.27
N TYR A 121 -5.39 -2.17 11.47
CA TYR A 121 -4.92 -3.41 12.10
C TYR A 121 -6.06 -4.40 12.31
N GLY A 122 -7.24 -3.92 12.73
CA GLY A 122 -8.46 -4.73 12.82
C GLY A 122 -8.87 -5.30 11.47
N ARG A 123 -8.80 -4.51 10.39
CA ARG A 123 -9.13 -4.94 9.03
C ARG A 123 -8.15 -6.00 8.50
N ILE A 124 -6.86 -5.80 8.70
CA ILE A 124 -5.80 -6.77 8.36
C ILE A 124 -6.01 -8.06 9.16
N ALA A 125 -6.16 -7.96 10.47
CA ALA A 125 -6.34 -9.11 11.35
C ALA A 125 -7.64 -9.89 11.05
N ALA A 126 -8.74 -9.20 10.73
CA ALA A 126 -9.99 -9.82 10.33
C ALA A 126 -9.84 -10.55 8.99
N ALA A 127 -9.18 -9.94 8.00
CA ALA A 127 -8.90 -10.62 6.74
C ALA A 127 -8.03 -11.86 6.96
N LEU A 128 -7.01 -11.79 7.82
CA LEU A 128 -6.18 -12.94 8.18
C LEU A 128 -6.93 -14.01 9.01
N SER A 129 -7.87 -13.61 9.85
CA SER A 129 -8.61 -14.50 10.77
C SER A 129 -9.78 -15.21 10.11
N THR A 130 -10.51 -14.54 9.23
CA THR A 130 -11.55 -15.16 8.39
C THR A 130 -10.95 -16.31 7.59
N LEU A 131 -9.70 -16.18 7.14
CA LEU A 131 -8.95 -17.25 6.46
C LEU A 131 -8.63 -18.47 7.34
N ARG A 132 -8.57 -18.30 8.67
CA ARG A 132 -8.25 -19.39 9.61
C ARG A 132 -9.47 -20.25 9.95
N ARG A 133 -10.69 -19.70 9.87
CA ARG A 133 -11.94 -20.40 10.24
C ARG A 133 -12.56 -21.21 9.10
N GLU A 134 -12.06 -21.03 7.88
CA GLU A 134 -12.49 -21.77 6.68
C GLU A 134 -11.58 -22.99 6.37
N ILE A 135 -10.72 -23.39 7.31
CA ILE A 135 -9.84 -24.56 7.27
C ILE A 135 -10.25 -25.53 8.38
#